data_AF-A0A534S1F4-F1
#
_entry.id   AF-A0A534S1F4-F1
#
_cell.length_a   1.000
_cell.length_b   1.000
_cell.length_c   1.000
_cell.angle_alpha   90.00
_cell.angle_beta   90.00
_cell.angle_gamma   90.00
#
_symmetry.space_group_name_H-M   'P 1'
#
loop_
_entity.id
_entity.type
_entity.pdbx_description
1 polymer ?
#
loop_
_entity_poly.entity_id
_entity_poly.type
_entity_poly.pdbx_seq_one_letter_code
_entity_poly.pdbx_strand_id
1 'polypeptide(L)'
;MAHPYQAVLLIAFGGPSSPTEIRPFLARVTKGISIPPERLDEVALHYEAVGGKSPLNEITFRQADALRKYLESANIKIPVYVGMRNSAPFFSETLRRMANDGVRRALGFILSSHRTEASWERYQTNITDAQAELGTHAPAFDFCESWHDHPLFIQTWSELIDAKFANVPDNRRSATPMIFTAHSLPITMAAPSPYVEQLETTARLIAERLDHRRWSLAYQSRSGRPSDPWLEPDVGEAIRKAANEGWKEVVVAPIGFVCDHVEILYDLDIEAKTITEDLGLSFYRASCPNDHPTFIRMMANMIEQELEKTKDRG
;
A
#
# COMPACT_ATOMS: atom_id res chain seq x y z
N MET A 1 -21.35 11.51 -23.78
CA MET A 1 -20.24 12.46 -24.03
C MET A 1 -18.95 11.71 -23.81
N ALA A 2 -17.93 11.87 -24.66
CA ALA A 2 -16.66 11.16 -24.51
C ALA A 2 -15.88 11.72 -23.32
N HIS A 3 -15.39 10.84 -22.45
CA HIS A 3 -14.51 11.22 -21.36
C HIS A 3 -13.12 11.62 -21.90
N PRO A 4 -12.41 12.55 -21.22
CA PRO A 4 -11.04 12.94 -21.58
C PRO A 4 -10.04 11.78 -21.53
N TYR A 5 -10.32 10.79 -20.68
CA TYR A 5 -9.54 9.57 -20.52
C TYR A 5 -10.37 8.39 -21.04
N GLN A 6 -9.71 7.49 -21.74
CA GLN A 6 -10.32 6.29 -22.31
C GLN A 6 -10.08 5.05 -21.45
N ALA A 7 -9.23 5.14 -20.44
CA ALA A 7 -8.91 4.06 -19.51
C ALA A 7 -8.39 4.60 -18.18
N VAL A 8 -8.49 3.77 -17.14
CA VAL A 8 -7.76 3.93 -15.88
C VAL A 8 -6.68 2.85 -15.81
N LEU A 9 -5.49 3.20 -15.31
CA LEU A 9 -4.44 2.24 -14.97
C LEU A 9 -4.20 2.25 -13.47
N LEU A 10 -4.47 1.13 -12.79
CA LEU A 10 -3.98 0.91 -11.42
C LEU A 10 -2.50 0.55 -11.48
N ILE A 11 -1.70 1.33 -10.76
CA ILE A 11 -0.25 1.26 -10.75
C ILE A 11 0.19 0.67 -9.41
N ALA A 12 0.76 -0.53 -9.46
CA ALA A 12 1.09 -1.32 -8.27
C ALA A 12 2.57 -1.78 -8.25
N PHE A 13 3.04 -2.20 -7.08
CA PHE A 13 4.39 -2.74 -6.91
C PHE A 13 4.55 -4.10 -7.63
N GLY A 14 3.56 -4.98 -7.46
CA GLY A 14 3.63 -6.37 -7.89
C GLY A 14 4.35 -7.27 -6.88
N GLY A 15 4.07 -8.57 -6.92
CA GLY A 15 4.70 -9.60 -6.08
C GLY A 15 4.85 -10.93 -6.82
N PRO A 16 5.69 -11.86 -6.33
CA PRO A 16 5.82 -13.19 -6.91
C PRO A 16 4.51 -13.98 -6.70
N SER A 17 3.99 -14.61 -7.74
CA SER A 17 2.71 -15.34 -7.71
C SER A 17 2.89 -16.84 -7.42
N SER A 18 4.12 -17.31 -7.36
CA SER A 18 4.49 -18.70 -7.09
C SER A 18 5.88 -18.78 -6.43
N PRO A 19 6.21 -19.91 -5.76
CA PRO A 19 7.53 -20.07 -5.13
C PRO A 19 8.69 -19.91 -6.11
N THR A 20 8.50 -20.38 -7.36
CA THR A 20 9.51 -20.29 -8.43
C THR A 20 9.77 -18.85 -8.89
N GLU A 21 8.85 -17.92 -8.61
CA GLU A 21 9.00 -16.51 -8.98
C GLU A 21 9.71 -15.68 -7.90
N ILE A 22 9.86 -16.17 -6.67
CA ILE A 22 10.42 -15.41 -5.54
C ILE A 22 11.83 -14.90 -5.87
N ARG A 23 12.75 -15.79 -6.25
CA ARG A 23 14.15 -15.43 -6.54
C ARG A 23 14.26 -14.47 -7.74
N PRO A 24 13.61 -14.72 -8.90
CA PRO A 24 13.56 -13.75 -10.00
C PRO A 24 12.98 -12.39 -9.62
N PHE A 25 11.93 -12.38 -8.79
CA PHE A 25 11.31 -11.16 -8.30
C PHE A 25 12.27 -10.35 -7.43
N LEU A 26 12.91 -10.98 -6.44
CA LEU A 26 13.87 -10.32 -5.57
C LEU A 26 15.05 -9.74 -6.36
N ALA A 27 15.62 -10.51 -7.29
CA ALA A 27 16.69 -10.02 -8.16
C ALA A 27 16.29 -8.78 -8.99
N ARG A 28 15.00 -8.64 -9.32
CA ARG A 28 14.46 -7.46 -10.01
C ARG A 28 14.32 -6.27 -9.05
N VAL A 29 13.72 -6.49 -7.89
CA VAL A 29 13.51 -5.46 -6.86
C VAL A 29 14.83 -4.84 -6.42
N THR A 30 15.87 -5.66 -6.29
CA THR A 30 17.19 -5.25 -5.80
C THR A 30 18.17 -4.86 -6.90
N LYS A 31 17.71 -4.80 -8.16
CA LYS A 31 18.56 -4.42 -9.29
C LYS A 31 19.17 -3.03 -9.06
N GLY A 32 20.50 -2.97 -9.00
CA GLY A 32 21.24 -1.73 -8.77
C GLY A 32 21.38 -1.33 -7.29
N ILE A 33 20.88 -2.16 -6.37
CA ILE A 33 21.03 -1.99 -4.92
C ILE A 33 22.00 -3.06 -4.41
N SER A 34 23.02 -2.64 -3.66
CA SER A 34 23.94 -3.57 -3.02
C SER A 34 23.30 -4.17 -1.77
N ILE A 35 22.65 -5.33 -1.93
CA ILE A 35 22.04 -6.09 -0.83
C ILE A 35 22.86 -7.37 -0.62
N PRO A 36 23.29 -7.68 0.62
CA PRO A 36 24.00 -8.92 0.92
C PRO A 36 23.19 -10.16 0.49
N PRO A 37 23.82 -11.17 -0.12
CA PRO A 37 23.11 -12.39 -0.54
C PRO A 37 22.34 -13.05 0.60
N GLU A 38 22.88 -13.04 1.83
CA GLU A 38 22.22 -13.65 2.98
C GLU A 38 20.89 -12.94 3.31
N ARG A 39 20.80 -11.63 3.09
CA ARG A 39 19.56 -10.86 3.29
C ARG A 39 18.51 -11.19 2.22
N LEU A 40 18.92 -11.48 0.99
CA LEU A 40 18.00 -11.97 -0.05
C LEU A 40 17.49 -13.37 0.27
N ASP A 41 18.34 -14.22 0.84
CA ASP A 41 17.95 -15.56 1.30
C ASP A 41 16.92 -15.48 2.41
N GLU A 42 17.15 -14.62 3.41
CA GLU A 42 16.21 -14.34 4.49
C GLU A 42 14.85 -13.85 3.97
N VAL A 43 14.82 -12.85 3.08
CA VAL A 43 13.55 -12.34 2.52
C VAL A 43 12.78 -13.41 1.73
N ALA A 44 13.47 -14.33 1.06
CA ALA A 44 12.78 -15.44 0.39
C ALA A 44 12.15 -16.43 1.37
N LEU A 45 12.81 -16.68 2.51
CA LEU A 45 12.22 -17.49 3.58
C LEU A 45 10.94 -16.84 4.13
N HIS A 46 10.85 -15.51 4.15
CA HIS A 46 9.62 -14.81 4.55
C HIS A 46 8.46 -15.15 3.61
N TYR A 47 8.70 -15.16 2.29
CA TYR A 47 7.71 -15.59 1.31
C TYR A 47 7.30 -17.05 1.53
N GLU A 48 8.26 -17.95 1.76
CA GLU A 48 7.98 -19.36 2.01
C GLU A 48 7.13 -19.56 3.28
N ALA A 49 7.44 -18.83 4.35
CA ALA A 49 6.71 -18.89 5.63
C ALA A 49 5.25 -18.46 5.50
N VAL A 50 4.92 -17.59 4.55
CA VAL A 50 3.53 -17.11 4.30
C VAL A 50 2.83 -17.81 3.13
N GLY A 51 3.35 -18.97 2.70
CA GLY A 51 2.71 -19.83 1.68
C GLY A 51 3.32 -19.75 0.28
N GLY A 52 4.50 -19.15 0.14
CA GLY A 52 5.32 -19.18 -1.07
C GLY A 52 4.85 -18.28 -2.21
N LYS A 53 3.91 -17.36 -1.97
CA LYS A 53 3.46 -16.35 -2.94
C LYS A 53 2.97 -15.08 -2.26
N SER A 54 2.96 -13.97 -2.99
CA SER A 54 2.35 -12.71 -2.55
C SER A 54 0.86 -12.66 -2.92
N PRO A 55 -0.05 -12.35 -1.98
CA PRO A 55 -1.44 -12.09 -2.32
C PRO A 55 -1.66 -10.73 -3.00
N LEU A 56 -0.64 -9.86 -3.05
CA LEU A 56 -0.73 -8.49 -3.57
C LEU A 56 -1.35 -8.44 -4.97
N ASN A 57 -0.94 -9.33 -5.87
CA ASN A 57 -1.42 -9.32 -7.26
C ASN A 57 -2.92 -9.67 -7.30
N GLU A 58 -3.31 -10.75 -6.61
CA GLU A 58 -4.71 -11.18 -6.53
C GLU A 58 -5.60 -10.08 -5.92
N ILE A 59 -5.14 -9.43 -4.86
CA ILE A 59 -5.84 -8.30 -4.22
C ILE A 59 -5.96 -7.11 -5.20
N THR A 60 -4.89 -6.77 -5.93
CA THR A 60 -4.90 -5.67 -6.90
C THR A 60 -5.90 -5.93 -8.03
N PHE A 61 -6.01 -7.18 -8.50
CA PHE A 61 -7.03 -7.54 -9.48
C PHE A 61 -8.46 -7.50 -8.92
N ARG A 62 -8.66 -7.87 -7.64
CA ARG A 62 -9.95 -7.70 -6.96
C ARG A 62 -10.32 -6.22 -6.82
N GLN A 63 -9.36 -5.37 -6.47
CA GLN A 63 -9.55 -3.92 -6.45
C GLN A 63 -9.97 -3.38 -7.82
N ALA A 64 -9.29 -3.80 -8.89
CA ALA A 64 -9.63 -3.40 -10.26
C ALA A 64 -11.03 -3.85 -10.67
N ASP A 65 -11.42 -5.08 -10.37
CA ASP A 65 -12.76 -5.61 -10.69
C ASP A 65 -13.85 -4.90 -9.88
N ALA A 66 -13.63 -4.67 -8.59
CA ALA A 66 -14.57 -3.95 -7.74
C ALA A 66 -14.72 -2.49 -8.18
N LEU A 67 -13.63 -1.82 -8.52
CA LEU A 67 -13.63 -0.46 -9.06
C LEU A 67 -14.39 -0.38 -10.38
N ARG A 68 -14.12 -1.32 -11.31
CA ARG A 68 -14.84 -1.41 -12.58
C ARG A 68 -16.35 -1.54 -12.35
N LYS A 69 -16.78 -2.44 -11.47
CA LYS A 69 -18.20 -2.63 -11.12
C LYS A 69 -18.81 -1.35 -10.52
N TYR A 70 -18.07 -0.65 -9.67
CA TYR A 70 -18.52 0.60 -9.07
C TYR A 70 -18.75 1.66 -10.17
N LEU A 71 -17.76 1.89 -11.04
CA LEU A 71 -17.85 2.85 -12.14
C LEU A 71 -18.97 2.50 -13.12
N GLU A 72 -19.14 1.21 -13.46
CA GLU A 72 -20.26 0.74 -14.29
C GLU A 72 -21.61 1.06 -13.64
N SER A 73 -21.75 0.90 -12.33
CA SER A 73 -22.98 1.24 -11.59
C SER A 73 -23.28 2.75 -11.56
N ALA A 74 -22.23 3.58 -11.63
CA ALA A 74 -22.32 5.04 -11.81
C ALA A 74 -22.51 5.45 -13.29
N ASN A 75 -22.73 4.50 -14.20
CA ASN A 75 -22.84 4.70 -15.64
C ASN A 75 -21.58 5.31 -16.29
N ILE A 76 -20.42 5.06 -15.70
CA ILE A 76 -19.09 5.45 -16.19
C ILE A 76 -18.43 4.24 -16.82
N LYS A 77 -18.50 4.16 -18.16
CA LYS A 77 -17.98 3.04 -18.93
C LYS A 77 -16.52 3.28 -19.34
N ILE A 78 -15.62 3.19 -18.37
CA ILE A 78 -14.17 3.30 -18.60
C ILE A 78 -13.47 1.99 -18.21
N PRO A 79 -12.67 1.37 -19.09
CA PRO A 79 -11.91 0.17 -18.75
C PRO A 79 -10.85 0.46 -17.69
N VAL A 80 -10.68 -0.49 -16.77
CA VAL A 80 -9.67 -0.46 -15.71
C VAL A 80 -8.60 -1.50 -16.02
N TYR A 81 -7.37 -1.06 -16.17
CA TYR A 81 -6.18 -1.89 -16.36
C TYR A 81 -5.36 -1.96 -15.08
N VAL A 82 -4.55 -3.00 -14.94
CA VAL A 82 -3.58 -3.15 -13.86
C VAL A 82 -2.21 -3.28 -14.49
N GLY A 83 -1.25 -2.49 -14.02
CA GLY A 83 0.15 -2.62 -14.37
C GLY A 83 1.01 -2.67 -13.11
N MET A 84 2.06 -3.48 -13.16
CA MET A 84 2.93 -3.74 -12.02
C MET A 84 4.39 -3.44 -12.37
N ARG A 85 5.14 -2.99 -11.36
CA ARG A 85 6.56 -2.67 -11.50
C ARG A 85 7.44 -3.92 -11.52
N ASN A 86 7.19 -4.85 -10.62
CA ASN A 86 8.11 -5.95 -10.31
C ASN A 86 7.58 -7.34 -10.65
N SER A 87 6.32 -7.48 -11.04
CA SER A 87 5.72 -8.73 -11.51
C SER A 87 4.83 -8.49 -12.73
N ALA A 88 4.41 -9.57 -13.40
CA ALA A 88 3.44 -9.48 -14.48
C ALA A 88 2.02 -9.18 -13.94
N PRO A 89 1.17 -8.46 -14.70
CA PRO A 89 1.47 -7.81 -15.97
C PRO A 89 2.33 -6.56 -15.76
N PHE A 90 3.47 -6.51 -16.44
CA PHE A 90 4.39 -5.38 -16.32
C PHE A 90 3.78 -4.12 -16.94
N PHE A 91 4.28 -2.93 -16.55
CA PHE A 91 3.84 -1.67 -17.15
C PHE A 91 3.93 -1.69 -18.69
N SER A 92 5.05 -2.14 -19.27
CA SER A 92 5.23 -2.18 -20.73
C SER A 92 4.26 -3.14 -21.42
N GLU A 93 3.93 -4.28 -20.81
CA GLU A 93 2.93 -5.23 -21.32
C GLU A 93 1.53 -4.61 -21.28
N THR A 94 1.20 -3.95 -20.17
CA THR A 94 -0.11 -3.34 -19.95
C THR A 94 -0.32 -2.15 -20.89
N LEU A 95 0.66 -1.26 -21.03
CA LEU A 95 0.60 -0.12 -21.94
C LEU A 95 0.47 -0.58 -23.40
N ARG A 96 1.15 -1.67 -23.81
CA ARG A 96 1.02 -2.23 -25.15
C ARG A 96 -0.39 -2.75 -25.40
N ARG A 97 -0.98 -3.43 -24.41
CA ARG A 97 -2.38 -3.85 -24.46
C ARG A 97 -3.32 -2.66 -24.58
N MET A 98 -3.15 -1.63 -23.75
CA MET A 98 -3.96 -0.41 -23.82
C MET A 98 -3.88 0.26 -25.20
N ALA A 99 -2.69 0.37 -25.78
CA ALA A 99 -2.50 0.92 -27.12
C ALA A 99 -3.22 0.09 -28.20
N ASN A 100 -3.15 -1.24 -28.13
CA ASN A 100 -3.85 -2.15 -29.04
C ASN A 100 -5.38 -2.06 -28.90
N ASP A 101 -5.87 -1.80 -27.69
CA ASP A 101 -7.29 -1.55 -27.39
C ASP A 101 -7.75 -0.16 -27.83
N GLY A 102 -6.87 0.67 -28.41
CA GLY A 102 -7.17 2.00 -28.94
C GLY A 102 -7.10 3.13 -27.91
N VAL A 103 -6.57 2.87 -26.72
CA VAL A 103 -6.36 3.89 -25.68
C VAL A 103 -5.27 4.86 -26.13
N ARG A 104 -5.59 6.15 -26.17
CA ARG A 104 -4.68 7.27 -26.48
C ARG A 104 -4.36 8.11 -25.27
N ARG A 105 -5.26 8.19 -24.29
CA ARG A 105 -5.07 8.92 -23.03
C ARG A 105 -5.69 8.15 -21.88
N ALA A 106 -4.95 7.98 -20.79
CA ALA A 106 -5.37 7.23 -19.61
C ALA A 106 -5.07 8.01 -18.33
N LEU A 107 -5.84 7.71 -17.28
CA LEU A 107 -5.62 8.21 -15.94
C LEU A 107 -4.91 7.15 -15.11
N GLY A 108 -3.72 7.47 -14.60
CA GLY A 108 -2.97 6.63 -13.67
C GLY A 108 -3.45 6.82 -12.24
N PHE A 109 -3.71 5.71 -11.56
CA PHE A 109 -4.00 5.67 -10.12
C PHE A 109 -2.88 4.90 -9.41
N ILE A 110 -2.01 5.62 -8.69
CA ILE A 110 -0.92 5.01 -7.91
C ILE A 110 -1.50 4.49 -6.59
N LEU A 111 -1.33 3.19 -6.35
CA LEU A 111 -1.88 2.50 -5.16
C LEU A 111 -1.06 2.71 -3.89
N SER A 112 0.09 3.39 -3.96
CA SER A 112 0.82 3.84 -2.77
C SER A 112 0.18 5.11 -2.21
N SER A 113 -0.31 5.04 -0.97
CA SER A 113 -0.97 6.16 -0.28
C SER A 113 -0.02 7.29 0.08
N HIS A 114 1.18 6.95 0.55
CA HIS A 114 2.15 7.90 1.10
C HIS A 114 3.31 8.09 0.13
N ARG A 115 3.58 9.36 -0.21
CA ARG A 115 4.51 9.78 -1.25
C ARG A 115 5.95 9.80 -0.74
N THR A 116 6.79 9.04 -1.43
CA THR A 116 8.24 9.15 -1.43
C THR A 116 8.75 8.79 -2.82
N GLU A 117 10.03 9.08 -3.11
CA GLU A 117 10.63 8.78 -4.40
C GLU A 117 10.36 7.32 -4.81
N ALA A 118 10.54 6.38 -3.88
CA ALA A 118 10.36 4.96 -4.13
C ALA A 118 8.90 4.52 -4.40
N SER A 119 7.90 5.29 -3.98
CA SER A 119 6.48 4.91 -4.01
C SER A 119 5.62 5.77 -4.93
N TRP A 120 6.12 6.88 -5.46
CA TRP A 120 5.35 7.78 -6.31
C TRP A 120 6.14 8.21 -7.55
N GLU A 121 7.20 9.00 -7.36
CA GLU A 121 8.04 9.49 -8.46
C GLU A 121 8.65 8.34 -9.28
N ARG A 122 9.07 7.26 -8.60
CA ARG A 122 9.59 6.07 -9.26
C ARG A 122 8.56 5.42 -10.18
N TYR A 123 7.30 5.33 -9.75
CA TYR A 123 6.25 4.78 -10.61
C TYR A 123 5.97 5.68 -11.81
N GLN A 124 5.88 7.00 -11.62
CA GLN A 124 5.70 7.94 -12.73
C GLN A 124 6.86 7.84 -13.74
N THR A 125 8.09 7.72 -13.24
CA THR A 125 9.28 7.48 -14.08
C THR A 125 9.17 6.14 -14.81
N ASN A 126 8.77 5.06 -14.14
CA ASN A 126 8.64 3.74 -14.79
C ASN A 126 7.51 3.68 -15.83
N ILE A 127 6.43 4.43 -15.65
CA ILE A 127 5.42 4.62 -16.69
C ILE A 127 6.02 5.38 -17.88
N THR A 128 6.80 6.44 -17.62
CA THR A 128 7.49 7.22 -18.68
C THR A 128 8.47 6.34 -19.46
N ASP A 129 9.26 5.51 -18.77
CA ASP A 129 10.18 4.56 -19.41
C ASP A 129 9.42 3.56 -20.29
N ALA A 130 8.30 3.00 -19.78
CA ALA A 130 7.45 2.11 -20.55
C ALA A 130 6.78 2.81 -21.75
N GLN A 131 6.42 4.09 -21.64
CA GLN A 131 5.93 4.87 -22.78
C GLN A 131 7.04 5.06 -23.84
N ALA A 132 8.28 5.32 -23.41
CA ALA A 132 9.41 5.47 -24.33
C ALA A 132 9.69 4.19 -25.13
N GLU A 133 9.54 3.01 -24.52
CA GLU A 133 9.64 1.72 -25.21
C GLU A 133 8.60 1.53 -26.33
N LEU A 134 7.39 2.11 -26.17
CA LEU A 134 6.31 2.04 -27.14
C LEU A 134 6.35 3.16 -28.20
N GLY A 135 7.12 4.22 -27.94
CA GLY A 135 7.22 5.39 -28.81
C GLY A 135 5.87 6.07 -29.03
N THR A 136 5.58 6.47 -30.27
CA THR A 136 4.37 7.21 -30.64
C THR A 136 3.06 6.43 -30.45
N HIS A 137 3.12 5.13 -30.19
CA HIS A 137 1.95 4.30 -29.94
C HIS A 137 1.51 4.31 -28.47
N ALA A 138 2.35 4.83 -27.55
CA ALA A 138 2.06 4.84 -26.13
C ALA A 138 0.87 5.78 -25.81
N PRO A 139 -0.06 5.36 -24.92
CA PRO A 139 -1.05 6.28 -24.37
C PRO A 139 -0.38 7.42 -23.59
N ALA A 140 -0.93 8.63 -23.66
CA ALA A 140 -0.59 9.72 -22.75
C ALA A 140 -1.19 9.45 -21.35
N PHE A 141 -0.50 9.88 -20.30
CA PHE A 141 -0.94 9.69 -18.91
C PHE A 141 -1.03 11.02 -18.17
N ASP A 142 -2.11 11.19 -17.44
CA ASP A 142 -2.14 12.03 -16.23
C ASP A 142 -2.24 11.11 -15.01
N PHE A 143 -2.01 11.65 -13.81
CA PHE A 143 -2.09 10.90 -12.56
C PHE A 143 -3.07 11.57 -11.61
N CYS A 144 -3.81 10.76 -10.85
CA CYS A 144 -4.60 11.25 -9.73
C CYS A 144 -3.68 11.94 -8.70
N GLU A 145 -4.22 12.93 -7.98
CA GLU A 145 -3.53 13.58 -6.86
C GLU A 145 -3.26 12.59 -5.71
N SER A 146 -2.37 12.96 -4.77
CA SER A 146 -2.15 12.18 -3.55
C SER A 146 -3.42 12.14 -2.69
N TRP A 147 -3.64 11.03 -1.98
CA TRP A 147 -4.92 10.72 -1.33
C TRP A 147 -4.81 10.18 0.11
N HIS A 148 -3.63 10.29 0.73
CA HIS A 148 -3.36 9.80 2.08
C HIS A 148 -4.30 10.36 3.17
N ASP A 149 -4.85 11.56 2.97
CA ASP A 149 -5.75 12.24 3.90
C ASP A 149 -7.21 12.25 3.41
N HIS A 150 -7.52 11.54 2.31
CA HIS A 150 -8.85 11.54 1.73
C HIS A 150 -9.88 10.98 2.74
N PRO A 151 -11.04 11.65 2.98
CA PRO A 151 -11.99 11.26 4.03
C PRO A 151 -12.46 9.80 3.96
N LEU A 152 -12.66 9.26 2.77
CA LEU A 152 -13.02 7.85 2.57
C LEU A 152 -11.86 6.87 2.83
N PHE A 153 -10.61 7.28 2.68
CA PHE A 153 -9.45 6.48 3.08
C PHE A 153 -9.38 6.38 4.60
N ILE A 154 -9.51 7.53 5.28
CA ILE A 154 -9.58 7.61 6.74
C ILE A 154 -10.76 6.78 7.26
N GLN A 155 -11.93 6.89 6.62
CA GLN A 155 -13.09 6.07 6.97
C GLN A 155 -12.81 4.56 6.83
N THR A 156 -12.18 4.13 5.74
CA THR A 156 -11.82 2.73 5.52
C THR A 156 -10.97 2.20 6.67
N TRP A 157 -9.91 2.92 7.03
CA TRP A 157 -9.05 2.53 8.13
C TRP A 157 -9.78 2.52 9.47
N SER A 158 -10.59 3.54 9.77
CA SER A 158 -11.39 3.56 10.98
C SER A 158 -12.34 2.37 11.07
N GLU A 159 -13.01 1.98 9.98
CA GLU A 159 -13.89 0.80 9.94
C GLU A 159 -13.12 -0.50 10.23
N LEU A 160 -11.94 -0.67 9.62
CA LEU A 160 -11.10 -1.85 9.80
C LEU A 160 -10.52 -1.94 11.22
N ILE A 161 -10.16 -0.81 11.82
CA ILE A 161 -9.57 -0.73 13.15
C ILE A 161 -10.64 -0.89 14.23
N ASP A 162 -11.79 -0.25 14.08
CA ASP A 162 -12.91 -0.36 15.02
C ASP A 162 -13.39 -1.83 15.15
N ALA A 163 -13.43 -2.55 14.03
CA ALA A 163 -13.70 -3.99 14.01
C ALA A 163 -12.69 -4.81 14.85
N LYS A 164 -11.45 -4.33 15.03
CA LYS A 164 -10.45 -4.97 15.90
C LYS A 164 -10.65 -4.59 17.36
N PHE A 165 -10.97 -3.33 17.64
CA PHE A 165 -11.34 -2.89 18.98
C PHE A 165 -12.57 -3.63 19.55
N ALA A 166 -13.50 -4.09 18.71
CA ALA A 166 -14.62 -4.93 19.14
C ALA A 166 -14.17 -6.24 19.85
N ASN A 167 -12.95 -6.72 19.62
CA ASN A 167 -12.38 -7.91 20.27
C ASN A 167 -11.62 -7.58 21.57
N VAL A 168 -11.41 -6.30 21.86
CA VAL A 168 -10.81 -5.82 23.11
C VAL A 168 -11.90 -5.69 24.17
N PRO A 169 -11.67 -6.15 25.43
CA PRO A 169 -12.65 -5.99 26.50
C PRO A 169 -13.06 -4.53 26.71
N ASP A 170 -14.35 -4.28 26.83
CA ASP A 170 -14.95 -2.93 26.84
C ASP A 170 -14.30 -1.99 27.86
N ASN A 171 -13.97 -2.49 29.05
CA ASN A 171 -13.36 -1.71 30.13
C ASN A 171 -11.91 -1.30 29.86
N ARG A 172 -11.27 -1.82 28.80
CA ARG A 172 -9.89 -1.53 28.41
C ARG A 172 -9.78 -0.87 27.04
N ARG A 173 -10.81 -0.99 26.20
CA ARG A 173 -10.83 -0.55 24.79
C ARG A 173 -10.27 0.86 24.58
N SER A 174 -10.78 1.88 25.29
CA SER A 174 -10.37 3.29 25.12
C SER A 174 -8.93 3.58 25.55
N ALA A 175 -8.34 2.70 26.36
CA ALA A 175 -6.98 2.84 26.88
C ALA A 175 -5.97 1.98 26.12
N THR A 176 -6.41 0.97 25.36
CA THR A 176 -5.55 0.06 24.59
C THR A 176 -4.68 0.82 23.58
N PRO A 177 -3.36 0.62 23.57
CA PRO A 177 -2.48 1.22 22.57
C PRO A 177 -2.85 0.83 21.14
N MET A 178 -2.99 1.84 20.27
CA MET A 178 -3.09 1.69 18.82
C MET A 178 -1.74 1.99 18.17
N ILE A 179 -1.14 1.02 17.49
CA ILE A 179 0.16 1.17 16.82
C ILE A 179 -0.08 1.18 15.32
N PHE A 180 0.10 2.34 14.70
CA PHE A 180 0.14 2.46 13.25
C PHE A 180 1.50 2.02 12.73
N THR A 181 1.54 1.24 11.65
CA THR A 181 2.79 0.77 11.04
C THR A 181 2.91 1.14 9.57
N ALA A 182 4.15 1.34 9.13
CA ALA A 182 4.52 1.58 7.74
C ALA A 182 5.91 1.02 7.44
N HIS A 183 6.26 0.84 6.16
CA HIS A 183 7.60 0.41 5.79
C HIS A 183 8.64 1.46 6.22
N SER A 184 9.70 1.04 6.90
CA SER A 184 10.80 1.92 7.27
C SER A 184 11.58 2.37 6.03
N LEU A 185 12.03 3.62 5.98
CA LEU A 185 12.89 4.11 4.91
C LEU A 185 14.26 4.51 5.47
N PRO A 186 15.34 4.46 4.67
CA PRO A 186 16.56 5.18 5.02
C PRO A 186 16.24 6.65 5.29
N ILE A 187 16.80 7.23 6.36
CA ILE A 187 16.52 8.63 6.73
C ILE A 187 16.86 9.59 5.59
N THR A 188 17.89 9.29 4.79
CA THR A 188 18.28 10.08 3.62
C THR A 188 17.23 10.10 2.51
N MET A 189 16.37 9.08 2.43
CA MET A 189 15.23 9.02 1.50
C MET A 189 13.97 9.64 2.12
N ALA A 190 13.75 9.41 3.42
CA ALA A 190 12.59 9.93 4.12
C ALA A 190 12.63 11.46 4.29
N ALA A 191 13.76 12.01 4.72
CA ALA A 191 13.92 13.43 5.06
C ALA A 191 13.55 14.43 3.95
N PRO A 192 13.89 14.21 2.66
CA PRO A 192 13.48 15.11 1.59
C PRO A 192 12.05 14.86 1.08
N SER A 193 11.33 13.86 1.63
CA SER A 193 10.00 13.45 1.15
C SER A 193 8.90 13.78 2.17
N PRO A 194 7.64 13.94 1.75
CA PRO A 194 6.53 14.18 2.68
C PRO A 194 6.08 12.91 3.43
N TYR A 195 6.79 11.78 3.29
CA TYR A 195 6.35 10.46 3.74
C TYR A 195 5.94 10.41 5.21
N VAL A 196 6.80 10.90 6.11
CA VAL A 196 6.55 10.86 7.56
C VAL A 196 5.40 11.79 7.94
N GLU A 197 5.38 13.02 7.40
CA GLU A 197 4.31 14.00 7.63
C GLU A 197 2.94 13.46 7.18
N GLN A 198 2.89 12.79 6.02
CA GLN A 198 1.67 12.18 5.50
C GLN A 198 1.21 10.99 6.36
N LEU A 199 2.14 10.17 6.85
CA LEU A 199 1.82 9.06 7.77
C LEU A 199 1.25 9.58 9.09
N GLU A 200 1.89 10.59 9.68
CA GLU A 200 1.42 11.24 10.91
C GLU A 200 0.04 11.89 10.71
N THR A 201 -0.17 12.55 9.58
CA THR A 201 -1.47 13.14 9.21
C THR A 201 -2.54 12.06 9.09
N THR A 202 -2.24 10.96 8.40
CA THR A 202 -3.16 9.82 8.24
C THR A 202 -3.52 9.21 9.59
N ALA A 203 -2.51 8.92 10.42
CA ALA A 203 -2.65 8.36 11.76
C ALA A 203 -3.51 9.26 12.66
N ARG A 204 -3.22 10.57 12.67
CA ARG A 204 -3.97 11.57 13.43
C ARG A 204 -5.43 11.61 13.01
N LEU A 205 -5.73 11.67 11.71
CA LEU A 205 -7.10 11.74 11.20
C LEU A 205 -7.90 10.46 11.53
N ILE A 206 -7.27 9.28 11.47
CA ILE A 206 -7.88 8.02 11.88
C ILE A 206 -8.18 8.04 13.38
N ALA A 207 -7.21 8.44 14.20
CA ALA A 207 -7.34 8.52 15.64
C ALA A 207 -8.43 9.51 16.08
N GLU A 208 -8.51 10.67 15.44
CA GLU A 208 -9.57 11.66 15.66
C GLU A 208 -10.95 11.09 15.29
N ARG A 209 -11.07 10.40 14.16
CA ARG A 209 -12.32 9.77 13.71
C ARG A 209 -12.80 8.68 14.67
N LEU A 210 -11.87 7.96 15.32
CA LEU A 210 -12.16 6.92 16.31
C LEU A 210 -12.30 7.45 17.74
N ASP A 211 -12.07 8.75 17.99
CA ASP A 211 -11.91 9.33 19.33
C ASP A 211 -10.89 8.55 20.21
N HIS A 212 -9.80 8.07 19.59
CA HIS A 212 -8.81 7.22 20.25
C HIS A 212 -7.46 7.93 20.42
N ARG A 213 -7.18 8.41 21.64
CA ARG A 213 -6.02 9.29 21.90
C ARG A 213 -4.69 8.56 22.07
N ARG A 214 -4.69 7.28 22.45
CA ARG A 214 -3.46 6.52 22.68
C ARG A 214 -3.02 5.82 21.41
N TRP A 215 -2.22 6.52 20.62
CA TRP A 215 -1.62 5.95 19.43
C TRP A 215 -0.14 6.32 19.27
N SER A 216 0.57 5.53 18.47
CA SER A 216 1.94 5.79 18.04
C SER A 216 2.15 5.33 16.61
N LEU A 217 3.12 5.92 15.92
CA LEU A 217 3.64 5.42 14.65
C LEU A 217 4.90 4.60 14.90
N ALA A 218 5.00 3.44 14.26
CA ALA A 218 6.17 2.58 14.25
C ALA A 218 6.45 2.11 12.80
N TYR A 219 7.61 1.53 12.58
CA TYR A 219 8.05 1.10 11.26
C TYR A 219 8.39 -0.40 11.23
N GLN A 220 8.40 -0.97 10.03
CA GLN A 220 8.71 -2.39 9.79
C GLN A 220 9.56 -2.56 8.52
N SER A 221 9.97 -3.79 8.23
CA SER A 221 10.61 -4.16 6.95
C SER A 221 11.96 -3.46 6.66
N ARG A 222 12.71 -3.08 7.70
CA ARG A 222 14.07 -2.51 7.53
C ARG A 222 14.97 -3.51 6.79
N SER A 223 15.52 -3.11 5.65
CA SER A 223 16.26 -4.01 4.75
C SER A 223 17.70 -3.57 4.45
N GLY A 224 18.15 -2.44 5.01
CA GLY A 224 19.51 -1.91 4.83
C GLY A 224 20.53 -2.48 5.81
N ARG A 225 21.78 -2.02 5.72
CA ARG A 225 22.82 -2.44 6.67
C ARG A 225 22.47 -1.96 8.08
N PRO A 226 22.86 -2.69 9.15
CA PRO A 226 22.60 -2.29 10.52
C PRO A 226 23.13 -0.89 10.90
N SER A 227 24.19 -0.43 10.22
CA SER A 227 24.79 0.89 10.43
C SER A 227 24.06 2.03 9.73
N ASP A 228 23.25 1.74 8.70
CA ASP A 228 22.56 2.78 7.95
C ASP A 228 21.38 3.27 8.80
N PRO A 229 21.17 4.60 8.94
CA PRO A 229 20.08 5.16 9.76
C PRO A 229 18.74 5.06 9.02
N TRP A 230 17.75 4.45 9.66
CA TRP A 230 16.40 4.21 9.13
C TRP A 230 15.36 4.82 10.05
N LEU A 231 14.11 4.93 9.58
CA LEU A 231 13.00 5.39 10.40
C LEU A 231 12.72 4.40 11.54
N GLU A 232 12.53 4.94 12.73
CA GLU A 232 12.35 4.26 14.01
C GLU A 232 11.17 4.91 14.77
N PRO A 233 10.55 4.22 15.75
CA PRO A 233 10.90 2.91 16.30
C PRO A 233 10.44 1.74 15.42
N ASP A 234 11.05 0.56 15.62
CA ASP A 234 10.55 -0.69 15.05
C ASP A 234 9.22 -1.12 15.73
N VAL A 235 8.36 -1.82 15.00
CA VAL A 235 7.07 -2.30 15.52
C VAL A 235 7.24 -3.20 16.76
N GLY A 236 8.27 -4.05 16.78
CA GLY A 236 8.60 -4.88 17.93
C GLY A 236 9.03 -4.06 19.15
N GLU A 237 9.75 -2.96 18.94
CA GLU A 237 10.10 -2.02 20.02
C GLU A 237 8.87 -1.30 20.57
N ALA A 238 7.97 -0.85 19.70
CA ALA A 238 6.71 -0.22 20.12
C ALA A 238 5.83 -1.18 20.94
N ILE A 239 5.76 -2.46 20.54
CA ILE A 239 5.06 -3.52 21.29
C ILE A 239 5.71 -3.77 22.65
N ARG A 240 7.04 -3.91 22.71
CA ARG A 240 7.77 -4.09 23.99
C ARG A 240 7.57 -2.90 24.92
N LYS A 241 7.57 -1.68 24.38
CA LYS A 241 7.26 -0.47 25.14
C LYS A 241 5.86 -0.55 25.74
N ALA A 242 4.85 -0.95 24.95
CA ALA A 242 3.49 -1.11 25.46
C ALA A 242 3.40 -2.17 26.59
N ALA A 243 4.09 -3.31 26.44
CA ALA A 243 4.16 -4.31 27.52
C ALA A 243 4.80 -3.75 28.80
N ASN A 244 5.90 -3.01 28.66
CA ASN A 244 6.62 -2.39 29.80
C ASN A 244 5.79 -1.32 30.52
N GLU A 245 4.88 -0.65 29.80
CA GLU A 245 3.89 0.28 30.38
C GLU A 245 2.72 -0.45 31.08
N GLY A 246 2.68 -1.78 31.06
CA GLY A 246 1.69 -2.61 31.73
C GLY A 246 0.44 -2.93 30.91
N TRP A 247 0.43 -2.60 29.61
CA TRP A 247 -0.68 -2.93 28.72
C TRP A 247 -0.79 -4.44 28.51
N LYS A 248 -2.01 -4.89 28.20
CA LYS A 248 -2.34 -6.31 27.97
C LYS A 248 -2.82 -6.58 26.55
N GLU A 249 -3.10 -5.53 25.81
CA GLU A 249 -3.59 -5.58 24.43
C GLU A 249 -2.82 -4.55 23.61
N VAL A 250 -2.64 -4.84 22.33
CA VAL A 250 -2.26 -3.86 21.31
C VAL A 250 -3.13 -4.06 20.07
N VAL A 251 -3.58 -2.94 19.49
CA VAL A 251 -4.22 -2.93 18.17
C VAL A 251 -3.22 -2.38 17.16
N VAL A 252 -2.93 -3.12 16.10
CA VAL A 252 -1.92 -2.76 15.09
C VAL A 252 -2.56 -2.53 13.73
N ALA A 253 -2.21 -1.43 13.06
CA ALA A 253 -2.79 -1.04 11.77
C ALA A 253 -1.71 -0.65 10.74
N PRO A 254 -1.50 -1.45 9.67
CA PRO A 254 -0.45 -1.18 8.67
C PRO A 254 -0.85 -0.11 7.65
N ILE A 255 -0.96 1.15 8.09
CA ILE A 255 -1.47 2.27 7.29
C ILE A 255 -0.61 2.63 6.08
N GLY A 256 0.66 2.16 6.03
CA GLY A 256 1.55 2.39 4.89
C GLY A 256 1.19 1.63 3.61
N PHE A 257 0.22 0.71 3.65
CA PHE A 257 -0.13 -0.15 2.51
C PHE A 257 -1.63 -0.37 2.35
N VAL A 258 -2.06 -0.57 1.10
CA VAL A 258 -3.47 -0.87 0.77
C VAL A 258 -3.76 -2.32 0.42
N CYS A 259 -2.74 -3.17 0.34
CA CYS A 259 -2.90 -4.61 0.09
C CYS A 259 -2.10 -5.37 1.16
N ASP A 260 -2.70 -6.44 1.71
CA ASP A 260 -1.90 -7.43 2.42
C ASP A 260 -0.85 -8.00 1.43
N HIS A 261 0.38 -8.18 1.91
CA HIS A 261 1.51 -8.71 1.16
C HIS A 261 2.55 -9.27 2.14
N VAL A 262 3.67 -9.80 1.63
CA VAL A 262 4.63 -10.56 2.46
C VAL A 262 5.08 -9.81 3.70
N GLU A 263 5.35 -8.51 3.63
CA GLU A 263 5.85 -7.73 4.77
C GLU A 263 4.78 -7.58 5.86
N ILE A 264 3.51 -7.48 5.49
CA ILE A 264 2.42 -7.48 6.46
C ILE A 264 2.24 -8.87 7.08
N LEU A 265 2.20 -9.91 6.24
CA LEU A 265 1.93 -11.27 6.69
C LEU A 265 3.09 -11.86 7.50
N TYR A 266 4.32 -11.47 7.21
CA TYR A 266 5.48 -11.94 7.94
C TYR A 266 5.77 -11.04 9.14
N ASP A 267 6.08 -9.76 8.92
CA ASP A 267 6.53 -8.87 10.00
C ASP A 267 5.45 -8.69 11.08
N LEU A 268 4.16 -8.68 10.71
CA LEU A 268 3.07 -8.50 11.69
C LEU A 268 2.44 -9.82 12.14
N ASP A 269 2.05 -10.70 11.22
CA ASP A 269 1.32 -11.92 11.58
C ASP A 269 2.23 -13.06 12.07
N ILE A 270 3.55 -12.95 11.89
CA ILE A 270 4.55 -13.88 12.43
C ILE A 270 5.43 -13.19 13.47
N GLU A 271 6.24 -12.20 13.09
CA GLU A 271 7.26 -11.65 14.01
C GLU A 271 6.64 -10.84 15.15
N ALA A 272 5.84 -9.80 14.85
CA ALA A 272 5.21 -8.98 15.87
C ALA A 272 4.25 -9.80 16.75
N LYS A 273 3.52 -10.73 16.15
CA LYS A 273 2.66 -11.66 16.87
C LYS A 273 3.46 -12.55 17.84
N THR A 274 4.59 -13.12 17.41
CA THR A 274 5.47 -13.89 18.29
C THR A 274 5.96 -13.04 19.47
N ILE A 275 6.38 -11.80 19.21
CA ILE A 275 6.77 -10.85 20.28
C ILE A 275 5.63 -10.62 21.27
N THR A 276 4.39 -10.49 20.79
CA THR A 276 3.23 -10.31 21.69
C THR A 276 2.94 -11.56 22.53
N GLU A 277 3.08 -12.75 21.95
CA GLU A 277 2.89 -14.03 22.64
C GLU A 277 3.93 -14.20 23.76
N ASP A 278 5.20 -13.91 23.49
CA ASP A 278 6.29 -13.96 24.47
C ASP A 278 6.08 -12.97 25.64
N LEU A 279 5.41 -11.84 25.37
CA LEU A 279 5.11 -10.80 26.36
C LEU A 279 3.76 -11.00 27.07
N GLY A 280 2.96 -12.00 26.67
CA GLY A 280 1.61 -12.21 27.18
C GLY A 280 0.62 -11.09 26.82
N LEU A 281 0.82 -10.43 25.68
CA LEU A 281 -0.08 -9.43 25.10
C LEU A 281 -1.09 -10.10 24.16
N SER A 282 -2.33 -9.62 24.17
CA SER A 282 -3.28 -9.90 23.08
C SER A 282 -2.99 -8.99 21.89
N PHE A 283 -2.88 -9.57 20.70
CA PHE A 283 -2.54 -8.86 19.46
C PHE A 283 -3.71 -8.85 18.48
N TYR A 284 -4.14 -7.65 18.09
CA TYR A 284 -5.22 -7.47 17.12
C TYR A 284 -4.75 -6.63 15.94
N ARG A 285 -4.44 -7.28 14.82
CA ARG A 285 -4.05 -6.60 13.58
C ARG A 285 -5.26 -6.29 12.69
N ALA A 286 -5.39 -5.03 12.27
CA ALA A 286 -6.27 -4.63 11.18
C ALA A 286 -5.75 -5.16 9.83
N SER A 287 -6.63 -5.69 8.98
CA SER A 287 -6.23 -5.99 7.60
C SER A 287 -5.87 -4.70 6.87
N CYS A 288 -5.09 -4.79 5.79
CA CYS A 288 -5.04 -3.69 4.84
C CYS A 288 -6.44 -3.44 4.22
N PRO A 289 -6.66 -2.25 3.60
CA PRO A 289 -7.85 -1.94 2.83
C PRO A 289 -8.26 -3.04 1.86
N ASN A 290 -7.32 -3.69 1.17
CA ASN A 290 -7.60 -4.69 0.16
C ASN A 290 -8.70 -4.18 -0.80
N ASP A 291 -9.78 -4.92 -0.98
CA ASP A 291 -10.96 -4.54 -1.77
C ASP A 291 -12.12 -4.01 -0.91
N HIS A 292 -11.82 -3.41 0.26
CA HIS A 292 -12.84 -2.87 1.15
C HIS A 292 -13.76 -1.87 0.41
N PRO A 293 -15.10 -2.01 0.50
CA PRO A 293 -16.03 -1.21 -0.30
C PRO A 293 -15.85 0.31 -0.18
N THR A 294 -15.54 0.80 1.03
CA THR A 294 -15.26 2.22 1.29
C THR A 294 -14.01 2.72 0.54
N PHE A 295 -12.97 1.87 0.40
CA PHE A 295 -11.76 2.18 -0.34
C PHE A 295 -12.00 2.14 -1.85
N ILE A 296 -12.77 1.16 -2.34
CA ILE A 296 -13.18 1.12 -3.75
C ILE A 296 -13.98 2.38 -4.12
N ARG A 297 -14.91 2.79 -3.25
CA ARG A 297 -15.67 4.04 -3.42
C ARG A 297 -14.76 5.26 -3.45
N MET A 298 -13.71 5.31 -2.62
CA MET A 298 -12.72 6.39 -2.67
C MET A 298 -12.06 6.49 -4.04
N MET A 299 -11.53 5.37 -4.55
CA MET A 299 -10.87 5.34 -5.86
C MET A 299 -11.82 5.80 -6.96
N ALA A 300 -13.07 5.33 -6.95
CA ALA A 300 -14.09 5.75 -7.90
C ALA A 300 -14.37 7.26 -7.83
N ASN A 301 -14.59 7.81 -6.63
CA ASN A 301 -14.83 9.24 -6.44
C ASN A 301 -13.67 10.10 -6.98
N MET A 302 -12.43 9.68 -6.76
CA MET A 302 -11.26 10.39 -7.28
C MET A 302 -11.20 10.36 -8.81
N ILE A 303 -11.47 9.20 -9.41
CA ILE A 303 -11.54 9.05 -10.86
C ILE A 303 -12.65 9.94 -11.42
N GLU A 304 -13.84 9.90 -10.82
CA GLU A 304 -14.99 10.74 -11.19
C GLU A 304 -14.64 12.22 -11.21
N GLN A 305 -13.98 12.71 -10.17
CA GLN A 305 -13.54 14.11 -10.08
C GLN A 305 -12.59 14.49 -11.23
N GLU A 306 -11.62 13.63 -11.57
CA GLU A 306 -10.71 13.88 -12.70
C GLU A 306 -11.42 13.82 -14.06
N LEU A 307 -12.41 12.92 -14.21
CA LEU A 307 -13.26 12.84 -15.40
C LEU A 307 -14.11 14.12 -15.58
N GLU A 308 -14.47 14.79 -14.49
CA GLU A 308 -15.25 16.05 -14.49
C GLU A 308 -14.38 17.29 -14.68
N LYS A 309 -13.26 17.42 -13.96
CA LYS A 309 -12.33 18.56 -14.06
C LYS A 309 -11.89 18.85 -15.49
N THR A 310 -11.76 17.81 -16.32
CA THR A 310 -11.32 17.97 -17.71
C THR A 310 -12.46 18.36 -18.67
N LYS A 311 -13.74 18.18 -18.28
CA LYS A 311 -14.88 18.69 -19.07
C LYS A 311 -14.90 20.21 -19.09
N ASP A 312 -14.50 20.84 -17.98
CA ASP A 312 -14.53 22.30 -17.83
C ASP A 312 -13.32 23.01 -18.48
N ARG A 313 -12.34 22.24 -18.97
CA ARG A 313 -11.12 22.75 -19.63
C ARG A 313 -11.13 22.60 -21.16
N GLY A 314 -12.16 21.99 -21.74
CA GLY A 314 -12.33 21.78 -23.19
C GLY A 314 -13.50 22.56 -23.74
#